data_AF-A0A817WNQ8-F1
#
_entry.id   AF-A0A817WNQ8-F1
#
_cell.length_a   1.000
_cell.length_b   1.000
_cell.length_c   1.000
_cell.angle_alpha   90.00
_cell.angle_beta   90.00
_cell.angle_gamma   90.00
#
_symmetry.space_group_name_H-M   'P 1'
#
loop_
_entity.id
_entity.type
_entity.pdbx_description
1 polymer ?
#
loop_
_entity_poly.entity_id
_entity_poly.type
_entity_poly.pdbx_seq_one_letter_code
_entity_poly.pdbx_strand_id
1 'polypeptide(L)'
;MEGTSETVPLRSESSTVSPFSMAAAGKTFGSTFSLVSALLASIIPLIQLIIGAYYKGDCPIDQRIPTYMIVSGVCGLALTGIAILLSITFMCFVSDSTALNVLASCSLCISILATIIISIFLFIWFILGCVWVFSIRNEVQFDNRLKSNYCEPVLYKATFALLIITIIWSSLQCCFSCFRQCCTGQSN
;
A
#
# COMPACT_ATOMS: atom_id res chain seq x y z
N MET A 1 38.61 -58.11 -27.63
CA MET A 1 37.36 -58.07 -28.39
C MET A 1 36.34 -58.66 -27.44
N GLU A 2 35.36 -57.98 -26.85
CA GLU A 2 34.60 -56.77 -27.18
C GLU A 2 34.64 -55.76 -26.02
N GLY A 3 34.43 -54.48 -26.33
CA GLY A 3 34.23 -53.43 -25.34
C GLY A 3 32.77 -53.36 -24.86
N THR A 4 32.57 -52.87 -23.65
CA THR A 4 31.29 -52.30 -23.21
C THR A 4 31.54 -50.94 -22.59
N SER A 5 30.91 -49.95 -23.21
CA SER A 5 30.92 -48.55 -22.83
C SER A 5 29.95 -48.38 -21.67
N GLU A 6 30.46 -48.15 -20.46
CA GLU A 6 29.61 -47.73 -19.34
C GLU A 6 29.31 -46.23 -19.49
N THR A 7 28.09 -45.94 -19.93
CA THR A 7 27.52 -44.60 -19.96
C THR A 7 27.32 -44.10 -18.52
N VAL A 8 28.07 -43.06 -18.15
CA VAL A 8 27.84 -42.23 -16.96
C VAL A 8 26.45 -41.58 -17.05
N PRO A 9 25.52 -41.82 -16.11
CA PRO A 9 24.33 -40.98 -16.01
C PRO A 9 24.71 -39.70 -15.27
N LEU A 10 24.54 -38.57 -15.96
CA LEU A 10 24.62 -37.22 -15.43
C LEU A 10 23.70 -37.08 -14.21
N ARG A 11 24.29 -36.83 -13.04
CA ARG A 11 23.58 -36.38 -11.85
C ARG A 11 23.12 -34.93 -12.07
N SER A 12 21.92 -34.76 -12.63
CA SER A 12 21.25 -33.46 -12.63
C SER A 12 20.86 -33.11 -11.19
N GLU A 13 21.44 -32.02 -10.69
CA GLU A 13 20.97 -31.27 -9.52
C GLU A 13 19.46 -31.01 -9.64
N SER A 14 18.67 -31.78 -8.91
CA SER A 14 17.32 -31.39 -8.51
C SER A 14 17.41 -31.14 -7.01
N SER A 15 17.74 -29.91 -6.66
CA SER A 15 17.57 -29.39 -5.30
C SER A 15 16.09 -29.52 -4.94
N THR A 16 15.73 -30.62 -4.28
CA THR A 16 14.39 -30.85 -3.75
C THR A 16 14.16 -29.87 -2.60
N VAL A 17 13.81 -28.63 -2.95
CA VAL A 17 13.33 -27.65 -1.96
C VAL A 17 11.93 -28.11 -1.59
N SER A 18 11.79 -28.65 -0.38
CA SER A 18 10.55 -29.26 0.07
C SER A 18 9.37 -28.27 0.04
N PRO A 19 8.19 -28.66 -0.48
CA PRO A 19 7.02 -27.78 -0.60
C PRO A 19 6.49 -27.28 0.76
N PHE A 20 6.85 -27.97 1.84
CA PHE A 20 6.48 -27.61 3.21
C PHE A 20 7.24 -26.36 3.72
N SER A 21 8.49 -26.16 3.31
CA SER A 21 9.30 -25.01 3.71
C SER A 21 8.86 -23.70 3.03
N MET A 22 8.36 -23.76 1.79
CA MET A 22 7.83 -22.58 1.09
C MET A 22 6.46 -22.14 1.62
N ALA A 23 5.60 -23.09 2.00
CA ALA A 23 4.29 -22.78 2.57
C ALA A 23 4.39 -22.15 3.98
N ALA A 24 5.35 -22.60 4.80
CA ALA A 24 5.64 -22.01 6.10
C ALA A 24 6.30 -20.62 5.98
N ALA A 25 7.28 -20.47 5.07
CA ALA A 25 7.91 -19.18 4.80
C ALA A 25 6.92 -18.14 4.24
N GLY A 26 6.00 -18.53 3.36
CA GLY A 26 4.98 -17.65 2.77
C GLY A 26 3.93 -17.16 3.78
N LYS A 27 3.59 -17.98 4.80
CA LYS A 27 2.70 -17.56 5.90
C LYS A 27 3.39 -16.58 6.85
N THR A 28 4.64 -16.85 7.23
CA THR A 28 5.41 -15.99 8.15
C THR A 28 5.76 -14.66 7.51
N PHE A 29 6.22 -14.65 6.25
CA PHE A 29 6.57 -13.43 5.53
C PHE A 29 5.35 -12.58 5.15
N GLY A 30 4.22 -13.21 4.83
CA GLY A 30 2.96 -12.49 4.59
C GLY A 30 2.42 -11.79 5.84
N SER A 31 2.56 -12.43 7.01
CA SER A 31 2.11 -11.88 8.29
C SER A 31 2.93 -10.65 8.71
N THR A 32 4.27 -10.72 8.64
CA THR A 32 5.14 -9.59 8.97
C THR A 32 4.93 -8.41 8.02
N PHE A 33 4.79 -8.67 6.71
CA PHE A 33 4.51 -7.63 5.73
C PHE A 33 3.16 -6.95 5.96
N SER A 34 2.12 -7.71 6.33
CA SER A 34 0.81 -7.18 6.66
C SER A 34 0.85 -6.26 7.89
N LEU A 35 1.60 -6.62 8.93
CA LEU A 35 1.78 -5.79 10.13
C LEU A 35 2.50 -4.49 9.80
N VAL A 36 3.58 -4.55 9.01
CA VAL A 36 4.31 -3.36 8.59
C VAL A 36 3.43 -2.46 7.71
N SER A 37 2.62 -3.00 6.79
CA SER A 37 1.67 -2.18 6.02
C SER A 37 0.67 -1.46 6.92
N ALA A 38 0.12 -2.12 7.94
CA ALA A 38 -0.87 -1.51 8.82
C ALA A 38 -0.25 -0.35 9.63
N LEU A 39 0.98 -0.54 10.12
CA LEU A 39 1.73 0.51 10.83
C LEU A 39 2.03 1.70 9.91
N LEU A 40 2.56 1.45 8.71
CA LEU A 40 2.84 2.52 7.75
C LEU A 40 1.57 3.23 7.30
N ALA A 41 0.47 2.51 7.09
CA ALA A 41 -0.83 3.06 6.70
C ALA A 41 -1.46 3.94 7.79
N SER A 42 -0.98 3.90 9.04
CA SER A 42 -1.44 4.83 10.09
C SER A 42 -0.50 6.02 10.27
N ILE A 43 0.81 5.81 10.23
CA ILE A 43 1.81 6.87 10.45
C ILE A 43 1.90 7.81 9.25
N ILE A 44 1.92 7.26 8.02
CA ILE A 44 2.08 8.06 6.80
C ILE A 44 0.93 9.09 6.64
N PRO A 45 -0.35 8.73 6.79
CA PRO A 45 -1.44 9.70 6.66
C PRO A 45 -1.40 10.83 7.70
N LEU A 46 -0.91 10.55 8.92
CA LEU A 46 -0.72 11.58 9.95
C LEU A 46 0.34 12.59 9.52
N ILE A 47 1.48 12.10 9.01
CA ILE A 47 2.55 12.97 8.48
C ILE A 47 2.03 13.79 7.30
N GLN A 48 1.26 13.18 6.39
CA GLN A 48 0.64 13.88 5.26
C GLN A 48 -0.27 15.02 5.71
N LEU A 49 -1.12 14.75 6.71
CA LEU A 49 -2.03 15.72 7.27
C LEU A 49 -1.29 16.88 7.93
N ILE A 50 -0.27 16.59 8.76
CA ILE A 50 0.48 17.61 9.50
C ILE A 50 1.25 18.52 8.54
N ILE A 51 2.03 17.94 7.62
CA ILE A 51 2.84 18.72 6.67
C ILE A 51 1.93 19.50 5.71
N GLY A 52 0.89 18.86 5.19
CA GLY A 52 -0.06 19.48 4.26
C GLY A 52 -0.81 20.65 4.90
N ALA A 53 -1.23 20.52 6.16
CA ALA A 53 -1.92 21.58 6.89
C ALA A 53 -0.98 22.70 7.34
N TYR A 54 0.24 22.37 7.78
CA TYR A 54 1.20 23.36 8.28
C TYR A 54 1.71 24.28 7.17
N TYR A 55 2.09 23.71 6.02
CA TYR A 55 2.59 24.47 4.87
C TYR A 55 1.49 24.86 3.89
N LYS A 56 0.25 24.96 4.37
CA LYS A 56 -0.91 25.33 3.55
C LYS A 56 -0.81 26.81 3.17
N GLY A 57 -0.19 27.10 2.04
CA GLY A 57 0.01 28.45 1.50
C GLY A 57 1.45 28.76 1.12
N ASP A 58 2.41 27.95 1.57
CA ASP A 58 3.85 28.14 1.31
C ASP A 58 4.32 27.55 -0.03
N CYS A 59 3.40 27.37 -0.97
CA CYS A 59 3.68 26.84 -2.30
C CYS A 59 2.82 27.58 -3.35
N PRO A 60 3.21 28.82 -3.74
CA PRO A 60 2.50 29.61 -4.73
C PRO A 60 2.51 28.98 -6.13
N ILE A 61 3.51 28.15 -6.46
CA ILE A 61 3.61 27.48 -7.77
C ILE A 61 2.42 26.56 -8.05
N ASP A 62 1.97 25.81 -7.05
CA ASP A 62 0.77 24.98 -7.16
C ASP A 62 0.14 24.71 -5.78
N GLN A 63 -1.01 25.32 -5.53
CA GLN A 63 -1.80 25.15 -4.30
C GLN A 63 -2.47 23.77 -4.20
N ARG A 64 -2.44 22.97 -5.29
CA ARG A 64 -3.00 21.61 -5.29
C ARG A 64 -2.12 20.61 -4.56
N ILE A 65 -0.82 20.86 -4.44
CA ILE A 65 0.13 19.98 -3.73
C ILE A 65 -0.21 19.81 -2.23
N PRO A 66 -0.36 20.89 -1.43
CA PRO A 66 -0.75 20.73 -0.03
C PRO A 66 -2.16 20.15 0.10
N THR A 67 -3.08 20.49 -0.81
CA THR A 67 -4.44 19.92 -0.85
C THR A 67 -4.41 18.42 -1.10
N TYR A 68 -3.54 17.95 -2.00
CA TYR A 68 -3.30 16.54 -2.27
C TYR A 68 -2.94 15.78 -0.99
N MET A 69 -1.95 16.28 -0.23
CA MET A 69 -1.50 15.66 1.02
C MET A 69 -2.62 15.59 2.07
N ILE A 70 -3.40 16.66 2.23
CA ILE A 70 -4.50 16.69 3.20
C ILE A 70 -5.56 15.65 2.85
N VAL A 71 -6.04 15.64 1.60
CA VAL A 71 -7.11 14.74 1.15
C VAL A 71 -6.65 13.29 1.20
N SER A 72 -5.43 12.98 0.77
CA SER A 72 -4.88 11.63 0.86
C SER A 72 -4.71 11.17 2.30
N GLY A 73 -4.28 12.08 3.19
CA GLY A 73 -4.12 11.80 4.63
C GLY A 73 -5.46 11.49 5.30
N VAL A 74 -6.48 12.33 5.12
CA VAL A 74 -7.81 12.12 5.72
C VAL A 74 -8.45 10.83 5.20
N CYS A 75 -8.41 10.59 3.89
CA CYS A 75 -8.97 9.38 3.31
C CYS A 75 -8.22 8.12 3.76
N GLY A 76 -6.90 8.18 3.91
CA GLY A 76 -6.08 7.09 4.45
C GLY A 76 -6.40 6.77 5.91
N LEU A 77 -6.58 7.79 6.75
CA LEU A 77 -7.03 7.63 8.14
C LEU A 77 -8.45 7.06 8.22
N ALA A 78 -9.35 7.52 7.35
CA ALA A 78 -10.70 6.98 7.28
C ALA A 78 -10.68 5.48 6.91
N LEU A 79 -9.86 5.10 5.92
CA LEU A 79 -9.73 3.70 5.49
C LEU A 79 -9.20 2.80 6.61
N THR A 80 -8.15 3.25 7.32
CA THR A 80 -7.60 2.49 8.46
C THR A 80 -8.57 2.42 9.62
N GLY A 81 -9.28 3.50 9.94
CA GLY A 81 -10.34 3.51 10.93
C GLY A 81 -11.46 2.52 10.61
N ILE A 82 -11.96 2.51 9.37
CA ILE A 82 -12.98 1.55 8.91
C ILE A 82 -12.46 0.12 9.02
N ALA A 83 -11.21 -0.15 8.62
CA ALA A 83 -10.62 -1.48 8.73
C ALA A 83 -10.52 -1.98 10.19
N ILE A 84 -10.18 -1.10 11.13
CA ILE A 84 -10.16 -1.41 12.57
C ILE A 84 -11.58 -1.70 13.08
N LEU A 85 -12.56 -0.86 12.74
CA LEU A 85 -13.96 -1.05 13.13
C LEU A 85 -14.54 -2.36 12.58
N LEU A 86 -14.23 -2.69 11.32
CA LEU A 86 -14.57 -3.97 10.70
C LEU A 86 -13.95 -5.15 11.45
N SER A 87 -12.67 -5.03 11.82
CA SER A 87 -11.95 -6.08 12.56
C SER A 87 -12.57 -6.33 13.95
N ILE A 88 -12.94 -5.26 14.66
CA ILE A 88 -13.61 -5.34 15.96
C ILE A 88 -15.00 -5.98 15.81
N THR A 89 -15.79 -5.51 14.84
CA THR A 89 -17.14 -6.03 14.58
C THR A 89 -17.10 -7.51 14.22
N PHE A 90 -16.12 -7.93 13.41
CA PHE A 90 -15.93 -9.32 13.04
C PHE A 90 -15.56 -10.19 14.25
N MET A 91 -14.66 -9.72 15.12
CA MET A 91 -14.29 -10.45 16.35
C MET A 91 -15.48 -10.57 17.32
N CYS A 92 -16.28 -9.51 17.47
CA CYS A 92 -17.51 -9.56 18.27
C CYS A 92 -18.53 -10.54 17.69
N PHE A 93 -18.68 -10.59 16.36
CA PHE A 93 -19.58 -11.53 15.68
C PHE A 93 -19.17 -12.99 15.86
N VAL A 94 -17.86 -13.31 15.79
CA VAL A 94 -17.37 -14.67 16.02
C VAL A 94 -17.65 -15.15 17.46
N SER A 95 -17.73 -14.22 18.42
CA SER A 95 -17.97 -14.54 19.83
C SER A 95 -19.45 -14.76 20.19
N ASP A 96 -20.41 -14.29 19.39
CA ASP A 96 -21.84 -14.32 19.73
C ASP A 96 -22.66 -15.05 18.65
N SER A 97 -23.22 -16.20 19.02
CA SER A 97 -23.89 -17.13 18.10
C SER A 97 -25.40 -16.94 18.00
N THR A 98 -25.98 -15.86 18.55
CA THR A 98 -27.43 -15.70 18.62
C THR A 98 -27.96 -14.26 18.46
N ALA A 99 -28.73 -14.05 17.38
CA ALA A 99 -29.84 -13.10 17.21
C ALA A 99 -29.59 -11.60 16.91
N LEU A 100 -28.37 -11.07 16.84
CA LEU A 100 -28.09 -9.67 16.44
C LEU A 100 -27.64 -9.54 14.97
N ASN A 101 -28.28 -10.29 14.07
CA ASN A 101 -27.70 -10.65 12.77
C ASN A 101 -27.98 -9.62 11.66
N VAL A 102 -29.08 -8.85 11.75
CA VAL A 102 -29.54 -7.99 10.62
C VAL A 102 -28.88 -6.61 10.63
N LEU A 103 -28.77 -5.96 11.80
CA LEU A 103 -28.12 -4.65 11.92
C LEU A 103 -26.61 -4.74 11.68
N ALA A 104 -25.95 -5.78 12.21
CA ALA A 104 -24.52 -6.00 12.02
C ALA A 104 -24.17 -6.30 10.55
N SER A 105 -24.99 -7.09 9.86
CA SER A 105 -24.80 -7.39 8.42
C SER A 105 -24.90 -6.14 7.56
N CYS A 106 -25.88 -5.25 7.83
CA CYS A 106 -26.04 -4.01 7.07
C CYS A 106 -24.87 -3.05 7.29
N SER A 107 -24.40 -2.89 8.55
CA SER A 107 -23.22 -2.09 8.89
C SER A 107 -21.95 -2.59 8.20
N LEU A 108 -21.78 -3.92 8.11
CA LEU A 108 -20.63 -4.55 7.47
C LEU A 108 -20.65 -4.35 5.94
N CYS A 109 -21.82 -4.50 5.30
CA CYS A 109 -21.99 -4.20 3.88
C CYS A 109 -21.71 -2.73 3.54
N ILE A 110 -22.21 -1.79 4.36
CA ILE A 110 -21.96 -0.35 4.17
C ILE A 110 -20.47 -0.04 4.33
N SER A 111 -19.82 -0.61 5.34
CA SER A 111 -18.39 -0.42 5.59
C SER A 111 -17.54 -0.95 4.43
N ILE A 112 -17.85 -2.13 3.89
CA ILE A 112 -17.18 -2.70 2.71
C ILE A 112 -17.39 -1.79 1.49
N LEU A 113 -18.61 -1.34 1.24
CA LEU A 113 -18.90 -0.44 0.13
C LEU A 113 -18.13 0.88 0.26
N ALA A 114 -18.07 1.45 1.46
CA ALA A 114 -17.29 2.64 1.75
C ALA A 114 -15.79 2.42 1.51
N THR A 115 -15.23 1.28 1.95
CA THR A 115 -13.84 0.90 1.67
C THR A 115 -13.54 0.88 0.17
N ILE A 116 -14.42 0.28 -0.65
CA ILE A 116 -14.25 0.21 -2.11
C ILE A 116 -14.28 1.61 -2.72
N ILE A 117 -15.27 2.44 -2.37
CA ILE A 117 -15.42 3.80 -2.89
C ILE A 117 -14.21 4.67 -2.54
N ILE A 118 -13.79 4.66 -1.27
CA ILE A 118 -12.63 5.42 -0.79
C ILE A 118 -11.36 4.95 -1.51
N SER A 119 -11.22 3.64 -1.73
CA SER A 119 -10.06 3.06 -2.42
C SER A 119 -9.98 3.51 -3.90
N ILE A 120 -11.10 3.51 -4.62
CA ILE A 120 -11.16 4.02 -6.01
C ILE A 120 -10.83 5.51 -6.03
N PHE A 121 -11.41 6.28 -5.12
CA PHE A 121 -11.13 7.71 -4.99
C PHE A 121 -9.64 7.97 -4.72
N LEU A 122 -9.05 7.26 -3.76
CA LEU A 122 -7.63 7.35 -3.43
C LEU A 122 -6.73 6.96 -4.61
N PHE A 123 -7.11 5.96 -5.40
CA PHE A 123 -6.37 5.57 -6.59
C PHE A 123 -6.33 6.70 -7.63
N ILE A 124 -7.49 7.28 -7.95
CA ILE A 124 -7.57 8.42 -8.88
C ILE A 124 -6.79 9.62 -8.32
N TRP A 125 -6.98 9.91 -7.04
CA TRP A 125 -6.30 11.02 -6.36
C TRP A 125 -4.78 10.86 -6.37
N PHE A 126 -4.29 9.64 -6.18
CA PHE A 126 -2.86 9.31 -6.25
C PHE A 126 -2.26 9.60 -7.63
N ILE A 127 -2.97 9.25 -8.71
CA ILE A 127 -2.54 9.57 -10.07
C ILE A 127 -2.48 11.09 -10.28
N LEU A 128 -3.49 11.83 -9.81
CA LEU A 128 -3.48 13.30 -9.85
C LEU A 128 -2.29 13.89 -9.07
N GLY A 129 -2.01 13.37 -7.88
CA GLY A 129 -0.84 13.76 -7.08
C GLY A 129 0.48 13.54 -7.82
N CYS A 130 0.62 12.40 -8.50
CA CYS A 130 1.78 12.15 -9.36
C CYS A 130 1.89 13.22 -10.47
N VAL A 131 0.79 13.47 -11.21
CA VAL A 131 0.78 14.45 -12.30
C VAL A 131 1.16 15.85 -11.78
N TRP A 132 0.56 16.31 -10.69
CA TRP A 132 0.84 17.64 -10.13
C TRP A 132 2.30 17.80 -9.70
N VAL A 133 2.83 16.84 -8.94
CA VAL A 133 4.22 16.92 -8.45
C VAL A 133 5.23 16.79 -9.59
N PHE A 134 5.03 15.86 -10.52
CA PHE A 134 5.96 15.67 -11.63
C PHE A 134 5.88 16.79 -12.66
N SER A 135 4.72 17.43 -12.86
CA SER A 135 4.55 18.53 -13.80
C SER A 135 5.41 19.75 -13.44
N ILE A 136 5.51 20.09 -12.15
CA ILE A 136 6.23 21.30 -11.72
C ILE A 136 7.71 21.06 -11.40
N ARG A 137 8.20 19.81 -11.49
CA ARG A 137 9.53 19.41 -11.04
C ARG A 137 10.67 20.21 -11.67
N ASN A 138 10.53 20.60 -12.93
CA ASN A 138 11.56 21.34 -13.66
C ASN A 138 11.51 22.86 -13.40
N GLU A 139 10.41 23.36 -12.85
CA GLU A 139 10.14 24.79 -12.69
C GLU A 139 10.25 25.26 -11.24
N VAL A 140 10.16 24.34 -10.26
CA VAL A 140 10.18 24.64 -8.83
C VAL A 140 11.50 25.27 -8.37
N GLN A 141 11.40 26.22 -7.46
CA GLN A 141 12.53 26.92 -6.82
C GLN A 141 12.39 26.89 -5.30
N PHE A 142 13.52 26.79 -4.60
CA PHE A 142 13.56 26.67 -3.13
C PHE A 142 14.23 27.84 -2.41
N ASP A 143 14.82 28.80 -3.15
CA ASP A 143 15.67 29.84 -2.56
C ASP A 143 14.90 31.11 -2.19
N ASN A 144 13.93 31.52 -3.02
CA ASN A 144 13.26 32.82 -2.89
C ASN A 144 11.75 32.70 -2.74
N ARG A 145 11.23 32.92 -1.53
CA ARG A 145 9.78 32.90 -1.20
C ARG A 145 8.92 33.86 -2.02
N LEU A 146 9.51 34.92 -2.56
CA LEU A 146 8.81 35.95 -3.33
C LEU A 146 8.55 35.55 -4.79
N LYS A 147 9.18 34.47 -5.27
CA LYS A 147 9.06 34.03 -6.67
C LYS A 147 7.78 33.23 -6.85
N SER A 148 7.09 33.42 -7.97
CA SER A 148 5.84 32.68 -8.27
C SER A 148 6.04 31.17 -8.38
N ASN A 149 7.24 30.74 -8.78
CA ASN A 149 7.63 29.34 -8.87
C ASN A 149 8.32 28.80 -7.59
N TYR A 150 8.17 29.50 -6.47
CA TYR A 150 8.63 29.00 -5.17
C TYR A 150 7.73 27.89 -4.64
N CYS A 151 8.33 26.92 -3.96
CA CYS A 151 7.60 26.01 -3.08
C CYS A 151 8.46 25.67 -1.87
N GLU A 152 7.84 25.55 -0.69
CA GLU A 152 8.56 25.15 0.51
C GLU A 152 9.26 23.79 0.29
N PRO A 153 10.59 23.70 0.53
CA PRO A 153 11.34 22.47 0.30
C PRO A 153 10.83 21.30 1.13
N VAL A 154 10.37 21.53 2.37
CA VAL A 154 9.82 20.48 3.22
C VAL A 154 8.56 19.88 2.61
N LEU A 155 7.62 20.72 2.18
CA LEU A 155 6.35 20.29 1.57
C LEU A 155 6.60 19.52 0.27
N TYR A 156 7.40 20.08 -0.64
CA TYR A 156 7.67 19.46 -1.94
C TYR A 156 8.42 18.13 -1.80
N LYS A 157 9.51 18.11 -1.02
CA LYS A 157 10.30 16.88 -0.80
C LYS A 157 9.50 15.81 -0.08
N ALA A 158 8.70 16.17 0.92
CA ALA A 158 7.82 15.23 1.60
C ALA A 158 6.77 14.64 0.64
N THR A 159 6.10 15.48 -0.16
CA THR A 159 5.11 14.99 -1.13
C THR A 159 5.76 14.05 -2.14
N PHE A 160 6.91 14.45 -2.71
CA PHE A 160 7.65 13.63 -3.66
C PHE A 160 8.09 12.30 -3.06
N ALA A 161 8.70 12.31 -1.86
CA ALA A 161 9.14 11.10 -1.19
C ALA A 161 7.96 10.15 -0.90
N LEU A 162 6.83 10.68 -0.42
CA LEU A 162 5.64 9.87 -0.10
C LEU A 162 5.01 9.26 -1.35
N LEU A 163 5.02 9.96 -2.48
CA LEU A 163 4.59 9.38 -3.77
C LEU A 163 5.47 8.19 -4.13
N ILE A 164 6.79 8.36 -4.13
CA ILE A 164 7.73 7.28 -4.47
C ILE A 164 7.58 6.09 -3.51
N ILE A 165 7.48 6.34 -2.20
CA ILE A 165 7.24 5.29 -1.20
C ILE A 165 5.95 4.53 -1.51
N THR A 166 4.87 5.23 -1.86
CA THR A 166 3.58 4.60 -2.20
C THR A 166 3.66 3.78 -3.48
N ILE A 167 4.40 4.23 -4.50
CA ILE A 167 4.66 3.45 -5.73
C ILE A 167 5.40 2.15 -5.41
N ILE A 168 6.50 2.25 -4.66
CA ILE A 168 7.32 1.09 -4.28
C ILE A 168 6.49 0.11 -3.47
N TRP A 169 5.75 0.60 -2.47
CA TRP A 169 4.89 -0.22 -1.63
C TRP A 169 3.82 -0.94 -2.43
N SER A 170 3.10 -0.22 -3.30
CA SER A 170 2.04 -0.79 -4.15
C SER A 170 2.60 -1.84 -5.13
N SER A 171 3.76 -1.57 -5.71
CA SER A 171 4.44 -2.53 -6.61
C SER A 171 4.84 -3.80 -5.87
N LEU A 172 5.39 -3.64 -4.66
CA LEU A 172 5.81 -4.75 -3.81
C LEU A 172 4.62 -5.62 -3.40
N GLN A 173 3.50 -5.01 -2.99
CA GLN A 173 2.24 -5.71 -2.67
C GLN A 173 1.71 -6.51 -3.86
N CYS A 174 1.76 -5.93 -5.06
CA CYS A 174 1.35 -6.60 -6.30
C CYS A 174 2.24 -7.81 -6.60
N CYS A 175 3.57 -7.63 -6.57
CA CYS A 175 4.54 -8.71 -6.78
C CYS A 175 4.35 -9.88 -5.81
N PHE A 176 4.17 -9.58 -4.51
CA PHE A 176 3.91 -10.62 -3.51
C PHE A 176 2.60 -11.36 -3.74
N SER A 177 1.54 -10.64 -4.13
CA SER A 177 0.23 -11.24 -4.41
C SER A 177 0.29 -12.19 -5.62
N CYS A 178 0.95 -11.77 -6.70
CA CYS A 178 1.16 -12.60 -7.88
C CYS A 178 1.99 -13.85 -7.56
N PHE A 179 3.09 -13.70 -6.80
CA PHE A 179 3.92 -14.83 -6.39
C PHE A 179 3.13 -15.85 -5.58
N ARG A 180 2.31 -15.39 -4.63
CA ARG A 180 1.45 -16.27 -3.82
C ARG A 180 0.46 -17.05 -4.68
N GLN A 181 -0.23 -16.38 -5.62
CA GLN A 181 -1.20 -17.02 -6.50
C GLN A 181 -0.55 -18.10 -7.39
N CYS A 182 0.62 -17.80 -7.97
CA CYS A 182 1.35 -18.75 -8.81
C CYS A 182 1.81 -20.00 -8.03
N CYS A 183 2.30 -19.84 -6.79
CA CYS A 183 2.75 -20.96 -5.98
C CYS A 183 1.60 -21.82 -5.45
N THR A 184 0.42 -21.24 -5.16
CA THR A 184 -0.76 -22.00 -4.71
C THR A 184 -1.52 -22.68 -5.86
N GLY A 185 -1.39 -22.17 -7.10
CA GLY A 185 -2.06 -22.71 -8.28
C GLY A 185 -1.49 -24.02 -8.82
N GLN A 186 -0.34 -24.47 -8.33
CA GLN A 186 0.32 -25.69 -8.80
C GLN A 186 -0.08 -26.96 -8.00
N SER A 187 -0.99 -26.85 -7.02
CA SER A 187 -1.38 -27.98 -6.16
C SER A 187 -2.76 -28.60 -6.45
N ASN A 188 -3.40 -28.25 -7.56
CA ASN A 188 -4.69 -28.84 -7.99
C ASN A 188 -4.54 -29.61 -9.29
#